data_AF-A0A6J5F8B0-F1
#
_entry.id   AF-A0A6J5F8B0-F1
#
_cell.length_a   1.000
_cell.length_b   1.000
_cell.length_c   1.000
_cell.angle_alpha   90.00
_cell.angle_beta   90.00
_cell.angle_gamma   90.00
#
_symmetry.space_group_name_H-M   'P 1'
#
loop_
_entity.id
_entity.type
_entity.pdbx_description
1 polymer ?
#
loop_
_entity_poly.entity_id
_entity_poly.type
_entity_poly.pdbx_seq_one_letter_code
_entity_poly.pdbx_strand_id
1 'polypeptide(L)' 'MKRLVITHKDRLPCFGSELVFSMCGAQNIEIVIIYKSEQLSFEGELAKDVPDIITVFSARLYGSRSKKNRKPSTR' A
#
# COMPACT_ATOMS: atom_id res chain seq x y z
N MET A 1 18.77 -19.68 -4.25
CA MET A 1 18.51 -18.36 -3.61
C MET A 1 17.24 -17.79 -4.19
N LYS A 2 16.37 -17.20 -3.36
CA LYS A 2 15.15 -16.51 -3.81
C LYS A 2 15.37 -15.00 -3.69
N ARG A 3 14.98 -14.25 -4.72
CA ARG A 3 15.20 -12.80 -4.80
C ARG A 3 13.92 -12.10 -5.20
N LEU A 4 13.57 -11.03 -4.49
CA LEU A 4 12.48 -10.13 -4.82
C LEU A 4 13.07 -8.89 -5.49
N VAL A 5 12.76 -8.68 -6.76
CA VAL A 5 13.23 -7.53 -7.53
C VAL A 5 12.11 -6.50 -7.62
N ILE A 6 12.37 -5.31 -7.11
CA ILE A 6 11.43 -4.18 -7.08
C ILE A 6 11.98 -3.11 -8.01
N THR A 7 11.19 -2.69 -8.99
CA THR A 7 11.58 -1.61 -9.90
C THR A 7 11.60 -0.27 -9.17
N HIS A 8 10.51 0.11 -8.49
CA HIS A 8 10.42 1.34 -7.70
C HIS A 8 9.85 1.05 -6.31
N LYS A 9 10.54 1.54 -5.26
CA LYS A 9 10.10 1.38 -3.86
C LYS A 9 8.71 2.01 -3.63
N ASP A 10 8.40 3.08 -4.34
CA ASP A 10 7.22 3.93 -4.19
C ASP A 10 5.89 3.26 -4.61
N ARG A 11 5.98 2.10 -5.28
CA ARG A 11 4.83 1.28 -5.67
C ARG A 11 4.41 0.31 -4.58
N LEU A 12 5.24 0.12 -3.55
CA LEU A 12 4.82 -0.60 -2.38
C LEU A 12 3.92 0.30 -1.53
N PRO A 13 2.82 -0.24 -0.97
CA PRO A 13 1.97 0.54 -0.09
C PRO A 13 2.77 1.13 1.07
N CYS A 14 2.59 2.42 1.34
CA CYS A 14 3.29 3.08 2.42
C CYS A 14 2.99 2.45 3.79
N PHE A 15 1.79 1.89 3.95
CA PHE A 15 1.46 0.97 5.03
C PHE A 15 1.53 -0.49 4.56
N GLY A 16 2.49 -1.25 5.09
CA GLY A 16 2.61 -2.70 4.86
C GLY A 16 3.83 -3.13 4.05
N SER A 17 4.53 -2.21 3.39
CA SER A 17 5.81 -2.51 2.72
C SER A 17 6.88 -3.02 3.69
N GLU A 18 6.95 -2.44 4.89
CA GLU A 18 7.85 -2.87 5.96
C GLU A 18 7.57 -4.31 6.43
N LEU A 19 6.30 -4.71 6.52
CA LEU A 19 5.91 -6.08 6.83
C LEU A 19 6.38 -7.06 5.74
N VAL A 20 6.23 -6.68 4.46
CA VAL A 20 6.72 -7.47 3.33
C VAL A 20 8.24 -7.65 3.41
N PHE A 21 8.99 -6.59 3.73
CA PHE A 21 10.43 -6.66 3.89
C PHE A 21 10.85 -7.52 5.08
N SER A 22 10.16 -7.38 6.21
CA SER A 22 10.39 -8.22 7.40
C SER A 22 10.18 -9.71 7.10
N MET A 23 9.11 -10.05 6.39
CA MET A 23 8.82 -11.42 5.94
C MET A 23 9.89 -11.95 4.98
N CYS A 24 10.35 -11.12 4.04
CA CYS A 24 11.44 -11.50 3.14
C CYS A 24 12.74 -11.77 3.91
N GLY A 25 13.07 -10.92 4.90
CA GLY A 25 14.22 -11.13 5.79
C GLY A 25 14.12 -12.44 6.56
N ALA A 26 12.95 -12.75 7.14
CA ALA A 26 12.71 -14.01 7.85
C ALA A 26 12.86 -15.25 6.96
N GLN A 27 12.61 -15.12 5.65
CA GLN A 27 12.72 -16.20 4.66
C GLN A 27 14.06 -16.23 3.93
N ASN A 28 15.04 -15.40 4.32
CA ASN A 28 16.31 -15.22 3.61
C ASN A 28 16.12 -14.89 2.11
N ILE A 29 15.09 -14.09 1.79
CA ILE A 29 14.85 -13.57 0.45
C ILE A 29 15.60 -12.25 0.31
N GLU A 30 16.48 -12.19 -0.69
CA GLU A 30 17.22 -10.98 -1.03
C GLU A 30 16.28 -9.98 -1.73
N ILE A 31 16.27 -8.73 -1.27
CA ILE A 31 15.47 -7.66 -1.88
C ILE A 31 16.42 -6.76 -2.68
N VAL A 32 16.15 -6.62 -3.98
CA VAL A 32 16.91 -5.74 -4.89
C VAL A 32 15.99 -4.66 -5.42
N ILE A 33 16.35 -3.40 -5.19
CA ILE A 33 15.60 -2.23 -5.69
C ILE A 33 16.40 -1.62 -6.85
N ILE A 34 15.82 -1.64 -8.06
CA ILE A 34 16.50 -1.21 -9.29
C ILE A 34 16.60 0.31 -9.37
N TYR A 35 15.50 1.00 -9.11
CA TYR A 35 15.46 2.47 -9.10
C TYR A 35 15.29 2.96 -7.67
N LYS A 36 16.34 3.60 -7.16
CA LYS A 36 16.25 4.36 -5.93
C LYS A 36 15.46 5.62 -6.24
N SER A 37 14.27 5.75 -5.67
CA SER A 37 13.51 6.99 -5.73
C SER A 37 14.26 8.10 -5.00
N GLU A 38 14.00 9.34 -5.38
CA GLU A 38 14.43 10.49 -4.59
C GLU A 38 13.93 10.30 -3.16
N GLN A 39 14.82 10.48 -2.18
CA GLN A 39 14.43 10.52 -0.79
C GLN A 39 13.52 11.73 -0.61
N LEU A 40 12.23 11.47 -0.53
CA LEU A 40 11.24 12.48 -0.15
C LEU A 40 11.59 12.97 1.27
N SER A 41 11.35 14.25 1.52
CA SER A 41 11.33 14.73 2.90
C SER A 41 10.19 14.05 3.66
N PHE A 42 10.25 14.10 4.99
CA PHE A 42 9.17 13.57 5.82
C PHE A 42 7.80 14.18 5.45
N GLU A 43 7.75 15.48 5.15
CA GLU A 43 6.53 16.13 4.66
C GLU A 43 6.09 15.60 3.29
N GLY A 44 7.05 15.29 2.40
CA GLY A 44 6.79 14.70 1.09
C GLY A 44 6.22 13.29 1.16
N GLU A 45 6.71 12.47 2.10
CA GLU A 45 6.13 11.14 2.38
C GLU A 45 4.71 11.27 2.93
N LEU A 46 4.47 12.15 3.91
CA LEU A 46 3.14 12.40 4.47
C LEU A 46 2.13 12.92 3.43
N ALA A 47 2.57 13.82 2.55
CA ALA A 47 1.74 14.37 1.48
C ALA A 47 1.26 13.30 0.50
N LYS A 48 2.00 12.20 0.36
CA LYS A 48 1.62 11.04 -0.44
C LYS A 48 0.72 10.07 0.34
N ASP A 49 1.06 9.78 1.59
CA ASP A 49 0.45 8.69 2.35
C ASP A 49 -0.96 9.01 2.86
N VAL A 50 -1.15 10.25 3.32
CA VAL A 50 -2.43 10.66 3.93
C VAL A 50 -3.59 10.61 2.93
N PRO A 51 -3.46 11.12 1.69
CA PRO A 51 -4.51 10.97 0.67
C PRO A 51 -4.86 9.52 0.33
N ASP A 52 -3.88 8.62 0.27
CA ASP A 52 -4.12 7.20 -0.01
C ASP A 52 -4.92 6.53 1.12
N ILE A 53 -4.56 6.82 2.38
CA ILE A 53 -5.30 6.37 3.56
C ILE A 53 -6.75 6.88 3.50
N ILE A 54 -6.93 8.19 3.29
CA ILE A 54 -8.26 8.81 3.19
C ILE A 54 -9.07 8.17 2.08
N THR A 55 -8.45 7.87 0.94
CA THR A 55 -9.11 7.22 -0.21
C THR A 55 -9.62 5.83 0.16
N VAL A 56 -8.79 5.00 0.80
CA VAL A 56 -9.20 3.65 1.25
C VAL A 56 -10.34 3.74 2.27
N PHE A 57 -10.22 4.62 3.27
CA PHE A 57 -11.27 4.76 4.28
C PHE A 57 -12.56 5.35 3.71
N SER A 58 -12.46 6.31 2.79
CA SER A 58 -13.60 6.89 2.08
C SER A 58 -14.31 5.85 1.22
N ALA A 59 -13.55 5.03 0.49
CA ALA A 59 -14.10 3.91 -0.28
C ALA A 59 -14.81 2.90 0.65
N ARG A 60 -14.29 2.63 1.85
CA ARG A 60 -14.97 1.75 2.83
C ARG A 60 -16.22 2.40 3.43
N LEU A 61 -16.13 3.66 3.85
CA LEU A 61 -17.23 4.40 4.49
C LEU A 61 -18.38 4.69 3.52
N TYR A 62 -18.06 5.15 2.32
CA TYR A 62 -19.06 5.56 1.33
C TYR A 62 -19.36 4.47 0.30
N GLY A 63 -18.41 3.58 -0.01
CA GLY A 63 -18.66 2.43 -0.88
C GLY A 63 -19.52 1.35 -0.23
N SER A 64 -19.46 1.17 1.10
CA SER A 64 -20.44 0.36 1.84
C SER A 64 -21.85 0.97 1.84
N ARG A 65 -21.94 2.31 1.70
CA ARG A 65 -23.21 3.07 1.62
C ARG A 65 -23.72 3.26 0.20
N SER A 66 -22.97 2.82 -0.82
CA SER A 66 -23.39 2.93 -2.22
C SER A 66 -24.69 2.13 -2.45
N LYS A 67 -25.64 2.75 -3.16
CA LYS A 67 -26.95 2.15 -3.49
C LYS A 67 -26.82 0.77 -4.15
N LYS A 68 -25.71 0.51 -4.85
CA LYS A 68 -25.40 -0.77 -5.52
C LYS A 68 -25.10 -1.93 -4.54
N ASN A 69 -24.69 -1.63 -3.30
CA ASN A 69 -24.37 -2.62 -2.26
C ASN A 69 -25.48 -2.81 -1.22
N ARG A 70 -26.58 -2.03 -1.29
CA ARG A 70 -27.79 -2.35 -0.54
C ARG A 70 -28.39 -3.62 -1.17
N LYS A 71 -28.25 -4.76 -0.49
CA LYS A 71 -29.09 -5.94 -0.80
C LYS A 71 -30.53 -5.43 -0.87
N PRO A 72 -31.30 -5.73 -1.95
CA PRO A 72 -32.72 -5.45 -1.91
C PRO A 72 -33.25 -6.18 -0.68
N SER A 73 -33.85 -5.44 0.25
CA SER A 73 -34.57 -6.07 1.34
C SER A 73 -35.74 -6.78 0.69
N THR A 74 -35.57 -8.06 0.41
CA THR A 74 -36.66 -8.93 -0.02
C THR A 74 -37.63 -8.98 1.15
N ARG A 75 -38.67 -8.15 1.05
CA ARG A 75 -39.99 -8.45 1.61
C ARG A 75 -40.79 -9.12 0.51
#